data_AF-A0A5J4NT15-F1
#
_entry.id   AF-A0A5J4NT15-F1
#
_cell.length_a   1.000
_cell.length_b   1.000
_cell.length_c   1.000
_cell.angle_alpha   90.00
_cell.angle_beta   90.00
_cell.angle_gamma   90.00
#
_symmetry.space_group_name_H-M   'P 1'
#
loop_
_entity.id
_entity.type
_entity.pdbx_description
1 polymer ?
#
loop_
_entity_poly.entity_id
_entity_poly.type
_entity_poly.pdbx_seq_one_letter_code
_entity_poly.pdbx_strand_id
1 'polypeptide(L)'
;MCSANPSNKKFHRIPGDFFHNGTYWVGWTDEARITKFETEFKLLPSDIILTGYAKSGNTLLAEIVCLLLASEGCESKLSEAINWVESVPIYVRVPFVEELFKLRVPQLDHEIYAMEYLDWMRECGQFEGRRLIKTHLTWDSLKCALNRMDQTELPRIVYVYRNPKDASVSMFNFYRAIAECGPYKGDWNEFFQMWIDGCISGGDWRIVVRDWLLQAKNPSDIRGSTNILPISYERLVRDPWKCVHDLHGFLFPNARMDHKVAEVIVERTSFNRMRENKMTNYENVAGIEPSFRFMRSGKIGDWKNWFTVAQNEQFTKEYESTLKELNELLAPDEIIFE
;
A
#
# COMPACT_ATOMS: atom_id res chain seq x y z
N MET A 1 9.98 -5.35 17.61
CA MET A 1 8.81 -4.87 18.40
C MET A 1 9.06 -3.40 18.69
N CYS A 2 8.14 -2.48 18.37
CA CYS A 2 8.18 -1.13 18.95
C CYS A 2 8.26 -1.37 20.46
N SER A 3 9.40 -1.04 21.06
CA SER A 3 9.53 -1.00 22.50
C SER A 3 8.73 0.22 22.94
N ALA A 4 7.41 0.10 22.86
CA ALA A 4 6.45 0.95 23.52
C ALA A 4 6.60 0.68 25.02
N ASN A 5 7.79 0.99 25.54
CA ASN A 5 7.96 1.29 26.92
C ASN A 5 7.05 2.50 27.15
N PRO A 6 5.99 2.39 27.96
CA PRO A 6 5.09 3.51 28.24
C PRO A 6 5.83 4.72 28.84
N SER A 7 7.10 4.56 29.20
CA SER A 7 8.01 5.61 29.66
C SER A 7 8.88 6.26 28.57
N ASN A 8 8.75 5.91 27.28
CA ASN A 8 9.39 6.66 26.20
C ASN A 8 8.69 8.02 26.06
N LYS A 9 9.22 9.03 26.76
CA LYS A 9 8.71 10.41 26.78
C LYS A 9 8.63 11.08 25.39
N LYS A 10 9.20 10.46 24.35
CA LYS A 10 9.18 10.94 22.96
C LYS A 10 8.07 10.31 22.11
N PHE A 11 7.33 9.34 22.65
CA PHE A 11 6.24 8.69 21.93
C PHE A 11 4.98 9.54 21.97
N HIS A 12 4.57 10.05 20.81
CA HIS A 12 3.34 10.84 20.68
C HIS A 12 2.15 9.91 20.43
N ARG A 13 1.34 9.66 21.47
CA ARG A 13 0.08 8.93 21.34
C ARG A 13 -0.91 9.74 20.51
N ILE A 14 -1.51 9.11 19.52
CA ILE A 14 -2.60 9.69 18.72
C ILE A 14 -3.93 9.19 19.30
N PRO A 15 -4.97 10.04 19.41
CA PRO A 15 -6.28 9.57 19.86
C PRO A 15 -6.77 8.38 19.04
N GLY A 16 -7.23 7.33 19.73
CA GLY A 16 -7.68 6.08 19.08
C GLY A 16 -6.55 5.15 18.65
N ASP A 17 -5.32 5.36 19.12
CA ASP A 17 -4.22 4.47 18.84
C ASP A 17 -4.24 3.18 19.67
N PHE A 18 -3.71 2.11 19.09
CA PHE A 18 -3.72 0.78 19.69
C PHE A 18 -2.56 -0.07 19.16
N PHE A 19 -2.36 -1.22 19.81
CA PHE A 19 -1.43 -2.24 19.35
C PHE A 19 -2.22 -3.49 19.00
N HIS A 20 -1.95 -4.07 17.83
CA HIS A 20 -2.47 -5.36 17.41
C HIS A 20 -1.30 -6.26 17.01
N ASN A 21 -1.14 -7.40 17.68
CA ASN A 21 -0.02 -8.32 17.46
C ASN A 21 1.36 -7.63 17.43
N GLY A 22 1.59 -6.68 18.34
CA GLY A 22 2.85 -5.93 18.45
C GLY A 22 3.06 -4.83 17.39
N THR A 23 2.09 -4.62 16.49
CA THR A 23 2.09 -3.55 15.48
C THR A 23 1.29 -2.36 15.99
N TYR A 24 1.86 -1.16 15.90
CA TYR A 24 1.19 0.08 16.29
C TYR A 24 0.24 0.56 15.19
N TRP A 25 -0.95 1.00 15.56
CA TRP A 25 -1.99 1.51 14.66
C TRP A 25 -2.63 2.78 15.23
N VAL A 26 -3.27 3.57 14.36
CA VAL A 26 -3.95 4.82 14.71
C VAL A 26 -5.35 4.85 14.13
N GLY A 27 -6.16 5.85 14.50
CA GLY A 27 -7.62 5.88 14.35
C GLY A 27 -8.21 5.82 12.93
N TRP A 28 -7.41 5.66 11.87
CA TRP A 28 -7.94 5.29 10.55
C TRP A 28 -8.39 3.81 10.50
N THR A 29 -7.82 2.97 11.37
CA THR A 29 -8.25 1.59 11.61
C THR A 29 -8.56 1.30 13.09
N ASP A 30 -9.09 0.12 13.40
CA ASP A 30 -9.33 -0.36 14.76
C ASP A 30 -9.13 -1.88 14.87
N GLU A 31 -8.94 -2.36 16.09
CA GLU A 31 -8.67 -3.78 16.39
C GLU A 31 -9.80 -4.70 15.92
N ALA A 32 -11.05 -4.24 15.98
CA ALA A 32 -12.20 -5.03 15.57
C ALA A 32 -12.19 -5.31 14.07
N ARG A 33 -11.86 -4.31 13.24
CA ARG A 33 -11.73 -4.46 11.78
C ARG A 33 -10.60 -5.38 11.39
N ILE A 34 -9.43 -5.24 12.03
CA ILE A 34 -8.29 -6.13 11.78
C ILE A 34 -8.65 -7.57 12.17
N THR A 35 -9.24 -7.76 13.36
CA THR A 35 -9.66 -9.08 13.84
C THR A 35 -10.72 -9.70 12.91
N LYS A 36 -11.69 -8.91 12.45
CA LYS A 36 -12.72 -9.36 11.50
C LYS A 36 -12.10 -9.82 10.16
N PHE A 37 -11.11 -9.09 9.65
CA PHE A 37 -10.36 -9.53 8.47
C PHE A 37 -9.65 -10.88 8.72
N GLU A 38 -8.94 -10.99 9.84
CA GLU A 38 -8.17 -12.20 10.20
C GLU A 38 -9.07 -13.43 10.37
N THR A 39 -10.23 -13.26 11.00
CA THR A 39 -11.07 -14.37 11.50
C THR A 39 -12.31 -14.66 10.65
N GLU A 40 -12.85 -13.67 9.95
CA GLU A 40 -14.12 -13.79 9.22
C GLU A 40 -13.95 -13.65 7.70
N PHE A 41 -13.25 -12.61 7.22
CA PHE A 41 -13.22 -12.27 5.78
C PHE A 41 -12.71 -13.41 4.89
N LYS A 42 -13.45 -13.75 3.85
CA LYS A 42 -13.10 -14.87 2.96
C LYS A 42 -12.38 -14.35 1.73
N LEU A 43 -11.09 -14.66 1.64
CA LEU A 43 -10.29 -14.45 0.43
C LEU A 43 -10.64 -15.51 -0.61
N LEU A 44 -10.54 -15.13 -1.88
CA LEU A 44 -10.83 -15.94 -3.05
C LEU A 44 -9.57 -16.07 -3.92
N PRO A 45 -9.37 -17.19 -4.64
CA PRO A 45 -8.26 -17.31 -5.58
C PRO A 45 -8.24 -16.21 -6.66
N SER A 46 -9.42 -15.68 -7.01
CA SER A 46 -9.58 -14.60 -8.01
C SER A 46 -9.29 -13.20 -7.46
N ASP A 47 -9.06 -13.03 -6.16
CA ASP A 47 -8.74 -11.71 -5.62
C ASP A 47 -7.35 -11.25 -6.08
N ILE A 48 -7.23 -9.93 -6.24
CA ILE A 48 -5.96 -9.24 -6.45
C ILE A 48 -5.74 -8.32 -5.25
N ILE A 49 -4.71 -8.61 -4.46
CA ILE A 49 -4.37 -7.89 -3.24
C ILE A 49 -3.20 -6.95 -3.52
N LEU A 50 -3.42 -5.66 -3.31
CA LEU A 50 -2.43 -4.60 -3.45
C LEU A 50 -2.01 -4.15 -2.06
N THR A 51 -0.77 -4.44 -1.71
CA THR A 51 -0.22 -4.16 -0.38
C THR A 51 1.15 -3.53 -0.48
N GLY A 52 1.59 -2.97 0.64
CA GLY A 52 2.83 -2.25 0.76
C GLY A 52 2.84 -1.52 2.09
N TYR A 53 4.01 -1.25 2.63
CA TYR A 53 4.09 -0.34 3.77
C TYR A 53 3.46 1.01 3.38
N ALA A 54 2.79 1.66 4.32
CA ALA A 54 2.14 2.92 4.05
C ALA A 54 3.14 3.94 3.46
N LYS A 55 2.69 4.70 2.46
CA LYS A 55 3.49 5.71 1.73
C LYS A 55 4.61 5.17 0.81
N SER A 56 4.58 3.87 0.49
CA SER A 56 5.48 3.24 -0.48
C SER A 56 5.04 3.32 -1.95
N GLY A 57 4.05 4.14 -2.31
CA GLY A 57 3.56 4.22 -3.70
C GLY A 57 2.32 3.39 -4.02
N ASN A 58 1.62 2.92 -2.99
CA ASN A 58 0.40 2.10 -3.11
C ASN A 58 -0.68 2.68 -4.03
N THR A 59 -0.84 4.01 -4.08
CA THR A 59 -1.81 4.66 -4.99
C THR A 59 -1.40 4.56 -6.45
N LEU A 60 -0.10 4.69 -6.75
CA LEU A 60 0.43 4.52 -8.11
C LEU A 60 0.24 3.07 -8.58
N LEU A 61 0.61 2.10 -7.74
CA LEU A 61 0.38 0.69 -8.02
C LEU A 61 -1.11 0.40 -8.28
N ALA A 62 -2.00 0.89 -7.41
CA ALA A 62 -3.44 0.70 -7.55
C ALA A 62 -3.99 1.25 -8.87
N GLU A 63 -3.51 2.41 -9.32
CA GLU A 63 -3.97 2.99 -10.58
C GLU A 63 -3.53 2.17 -11.80
N ILE A 64 -2.27 1.71 -11.81
CA ILE A 64 -1.75 0.83 -12.87
C ILE A 64 -2.58 -0.45 -12.92
N VAL A 65 -2.81 -1.09 -11.77
CA VAL A 65 -3.56 -2.34 -11.68
C VAL A 65 -5.02 -2.14 -12.09
N CYS A 66 -5.66 -1.01 -11.76
CA CYS A 66 -7.03 -0.73 -12.21
C CYS A 66 -7.11 -0.67 -13.75
N LEU A 67 -6.19 0.04 -14.39
CA LEU A 67 -6.17 0.13 -15.85
C LEU A 67 -5.86 -1.22 -16.49
N LEU A 68 -4.93 -2.00 -15.93
CA LEU A 68 -4.64 -3.36 -16.38
C LEU A 68 -5.85 -4.29 -16.22
N LEU A 69 -6.54 -4.23 -15.09
CA LEU A 69 -7.72 -5.07 -14.82
C LEU A 69 -8.87 -4.76 -15.77
N ALA A 70 -9.15 -3.47 -15.99
CA ALA A 70 -10.27 -3.06 -16.82
C ALA A 70 -9.99 -3.21 -18.32
N SER A 71 -8.74 -3.03 -18.76
CA SER A 71 -8.37 -3.24 -20.17
C SER A 71 -8.09 -4.70 -20.50
N GLU A 72 -7.67 -5.50 -19.51
CA GLU A 72 -7.18 -6.88 -19.68
C GLU A 72 -6.06 -6.98 -20.75
N GLY A 73 -5.30 -5.90 -20.93
CA GLY A 73 -4.26 -5.81 -21.95
C GLY A 73 -4.76 -5.55 -23.37
N CYS A 74 -6.07 -5.39 -23.58
CA CYS A 74 -6.68 -5.21 -24.90
C CYS A 74 -6.98 -3.74 -25.22
N GLU A 75 -6.53 -3.25 -26.38
CA GLU A 75 -6.79 -1.88 -26.84
C GLU A 75 -8.29 -1.58 -26.98
N SER A 76 -9.10 -2.58 -27.35
CA SER A 76 -10.55 -2.43 -27.50
C SER A 76 -11.29 -2.08 -26.20
N LYS A 77 -10.72 -2.40 -25.04
CA LYS A 77 -11.29 -2.12 -23.70
C LYS A 77 -10.70 -0.85 -23.08
N LEU A 78 -9.70 -0.25 -23.71
CA LEU A 78 -8.91 0.83 -23.11
C LEU A 78 -9.74 2.10 -22.84
N SER A 79 -10.65 2.45 -23.74
CA SER A 79 -11.53 3.62 -23.55
C SER A 79 -12.44 3.47 -22.32
N GLU A 80 -12.98 2.27 -22.10
CA GLU A 80 -13.81 1.98 -20.93
C GLU A 80 -12.98 1.99 -19.64
N ALA A 81 -11.77 1.41 -19.68
CA ALA A 81 -10.83 1.44 -18.56
C ALA A 81 -10.46 2.87 -18.14
N ILE A 82 -10.18 3.74 -19.12
CA ILE A 82 -9.89 5.16 -18.87
C ILE A 82 -11.10 5.85 -18.24
N ASN A 83 -12.29 5.68 -18.83
CA ASN A 83 -13.50 6.29 -18.32
C ASN A 83 -13.75 5.88 -16.86
N TRP A 84 -13.56 4.60 -16.52
CA TRP A 84 -13.73 4.10 -15.16
C TRP A 84 -12.77 4.77 -14.15
N VAL A 85 -11.48 4.89 -14.46
CA VAL A 85 -10.51 5.51 -13.54
C VAL A 85 -10.65 7.03 -13.44
N GLU A 86 -11.26 7.68 -14.44
CA GLU A 86 -11.58 9.10 -14.44
C GLU A 86 -12.93 9.42 -13.78
N SER A 87 -13.83 8.44 -13.66
CA SER A 87 -15.17 8.65 -13.08
C SER A 87 -15.34 8.11 -11.66
N VAL A 88 -14.55 7.10 -11.24
CA VAL A 88 -14.70 6.44 -9.94
C VAL A 88 -13.47 6.70 -9.06
N PRO A 89 -13.64 7.23 -7.83
CA PRO A 89 -12.52 7.44 -6.91
C PRO A 89 -11.75 6.16 -6.60
N ILE A 90 -10.43 6.26 -6.46
CA ILE A 90 -9.55 5.10 -6.30
C ILE A 90 -9.82 4.33 -5.01
N TYR A 91 -10.26 5.00 -3.95
CA TYR A 91 -10.65 4.34 -2.69
C TYR A 91 -11.98 3.57 -2.82
N VAL A 92 -12.79 3.84 -3.85
CA VAL A 92 -13.97 3.04 -4.21
C VAL A 92 -13.56 1.89 -5.13
N ARG A 93 -12.63 2.13 -6.06
CA ARG A 93 -12.13 1.07 -6.97
C ARG A 93 -11.29 0.00 -6.26
N VAL A 94 -10.51 0.41 -5.27
CA VAL A 94 -9.56 -0.42 -4.52
C VAL A 94 -9.67 -0.09 -3.03
N PRO A 95 -10.74 -0.55 -2.35
CA PRO A 95 -10.99 -0.23 -0.95
C PRO A 95 -9.92 -0.85 -0.03
N PHE A 96 -9.58 -0.13 1.04
CA PHE A 96 -8.73 -0.65 2.11
C PHE A 96 -9.54 -1.62 2.98
N VAL A 97 -9.16 -2.89 3.05
CA VAL A 97 -9.97 -3.92 3.74
C VAL A 97 -10.16 -3.65 5.23
N GLU A 98 -9.19 -2.99 5.86
CA GLU A 98 -9.20 -2.58 7.27
C GLU A 98 -9.76 -1.16 7.52
N GLU A 99 -10.43 -0.55 6.53
CA GLU A 99 -11.01 0.81 6.61
C GLU A 99 -12.53 0.79 6.93
N LEU A 100 -13.00 1.82 7.64
CA LEU A 100 -14.42 2.13 7.77
C LEU A 100 -14.88 2.83 6.49
N PHE A 101 -15.40 2.06 5.54
CA PHE A 101 -15.71 2.52 4.19
C PHE A 101 -16.80 3.61 4.14
N LYS A 102 -17.69 3.65 5.14
CA LYS A 102 -18.67 4.73 5.35
C LYS A 102 -18.03 6.13 5.41
N LEU A 103 -16.80 6.27 5.91
CA LEU A 103 -16.08 7.56 5.92
C LEU A 103 -15.69 8.04 4.52
N ARG A 104 -15.62 7.13 3.55
CA ARG A 104 -15.25 7.42 2.15
C ARG A 104 -16.45 7.60 1.24
N VAL A 105 -17.58 6.98 1.59
CA VAL A 105 -18.86 7.09 0.86
C VAL A 105 -19.96 7.52 1.83
N PRO A 106 -20.01 8.81 2.21
CA PRO A 106 -20.91 9.28 3.26
C PRO A 106 -22.40 9.14 2.88
N GLN A 107 -22.72 8.96 1.60
CA GLN A 107 -24.10 8.77 1.11
C GLN A 107 -24.72 7.42 1.47
N LEU A 108 -23.96 6.46 2.02
CA LEU A 108 -24.49 5.13 2.36
C LEU A 108 -25.36 5.18 3.61
N ASP A 109 -26.56 4.61 3.62
CA ASP A 109 -27.50 4.79 4.75
C ASP A 109 -27.11 4.03 6.05
N HIS A 110 -26.08 3.18 6.01
CA HIS A 110 -25.60 2.40 7.15
C HIS A 110 -24.06 2.32 7.17
N GLU A 111 -23.50 1.96 8.32
CA GLU A 111 -22.08 1.62 8.41
C GLU A 111 -21.82 0.36 7.58
N ILE A 112 -20.94 0.50 6.59
CA ILE A 112 -20.42 -0.62 5.80
C ILE A 112 -18.90 -0.66 6.03
N TYR A 113 -18.35 -1.83 6.31
CA TYR A 113 -16.91 -2.02 6.26
C TYR A 113 -16.50 -2.30 4.81
N ALA A 114 -15.22 -2.10 4.51
CA ALA A 114 -14.71 -2.40 3.18
C ALA A 114 -14.91 -3.86 2.78
N MET A 115 -14.93 -4.78 3.75
CA MET A 115 -15.17 -6.20 3.53
C MET A 115 -16.56 -6.48 2.93
N GLU A 116 -17.64 -5.88 3.46
CA GLU A 116 -18.98 -6.08 2.88
C GLU A 116 -19.10 -5.38 1.52
N TYR A 117 -18.46 -4.22 1.35
CA TYR A 117 -18.43 -3.54 0.06
C TYR A 117 -17.72 -4.39 -1.03
N LEU A 118 -16.63 -5.04 -0.67
CA LEU A 118 -15.89 -5.97 -1.53
C LEU A 118 -16.73 -7.19 -1.93
N ASP A 119 -17.51 -7.75 -1.00
CA ASP A 119 -18.46 -8.84 -1.31
C ASP A 119 -19.58 -8.38 -2.25
N TRP A 120 -20.13 -7.18 -2.03
CA TRP A 120 -21.12 -6.58 -2.92
C TRP A 120 -20.56 -6.34 -4.34
N MET A 121 -19.34 -5.83 -4.47
CA MET A 121 -18.68 -5.64 -5.78
C MET A 121 -18.56 -6.95 -6.55
N ARG A 122 -18.19 -8.03 -5.85
CA ARG A 122 -18.13 -9.37 -6.44
C ARG A 122 -19.51 -9.83 -6.93
N GLU A 123 -20.55 -9.65 -6.12
CA GLU A 123 -21.91 -10.06 -6.45
C GLU A 123 -22.52 -9.29 -7.63
N CYS A 124 -22.11 -8.05 -7.82
CA CYS A 124 -22.45 -7.27 -9.02
C CYS A 124 -21.79 -7.80 -10.31
N GLY A 125 -20.83 -8.72 -10.20
CA GLY A 125 -20.16 -9.36 -11.34
C GLY A 125 -19.15 -8.47 -12.07
N GLN A 126 -18.78 -7.31 -11.50
CA GLN A 126 -17.77 -6.44 -12.08
C GLN A 126 -16.42 -7.20 -12.18
N PHE A 127 -15.76 -7.12 -13.34
CA PHE A 127 -14.53 -7.86 -13.64
C PHE A 127 -14.61 -9.37 -13.35
N GLU A 128 -15.75 -9.99 -13.70
CA GLU A 128 -16.01 -11.43 -13.47
C GLU A 128 -15.95 -11.82 -11.99
N GLY A 129 -16.25 -10.86 -11.10
CA GLY A 129 -16.21 -11.05 -9.65
C GLY A 129 -14.80 -10.97 -9.05
N ARG A 130 -13.78 -10.57 -9.81
CA ARG A 130 -12.43 -10.28 -9.29
C ARG A 130 -12.47 -9.03 -8.42
N ARG A 131 -12.05 -9.16 -7.16
CA ARG A 131 -11.97 -8.03 -6.23
C ARG A 131 -10.56 -7.43 -6.22
N LEU A 132 -10.47 -6.11 -6.32
CA LEU A 132 -9.24 -5.37 -6.03
C LEU A 132 -9.24 -4.96 -4.56
N ILE A 133 -8.33 -5.53 -3.77
CA ILE A 133 -8.28 -5.33 -2.32
C ILE A 133 -7.01 -4.56 -1.98
N LYS A 134 -7.12 -3.44 -1.26
CA LYS A 134 -5.96 -2.72 -0.74
C LYS A 134 -5.76 -3.02 0.73
N THR A 135 -4.51 -3.10 1.18
CA THR A 135 -4.21 -3.23 2.62
C THR A 135 -2.82 -2.71 2.97
N HIS A 136 -2.66 -2.28 4.22
CA HIS A 136 -1.40 -2.02 4.90
C HIS A 136 -1.15 -3.00 6.06
N LEU A 137 -2.01 -4.00 6.23
CA LEU A 137 -1.86 -5.05 7.24
C LEU A 137 -0.53 -5.81 7.08
N THR A 138 -0.05 -6.33 8.21
CA THR A 138 1.18 -7.14 8.23
C THR A 138 0.96 -8.48 7.54
N TRP A 139 2.06 -9.15 7.22
CA TRP A 139 2.00 -10.51 6.69
C TRP A 139 1.21 -11.46 7.60
N ASP A 140 1.41 -11.37 8.92
CA ASP A 140 0.72 -12.23 9.89
C ASP A 140 -0.80 -12.10 9.81
N SER A 141 -1.32 -10.86 9.72
CA SER A 141 -2.76 -10.64 9.55
C SER A 141 -3.27 -11.21 8.23
N LEU A 142 -2.54 -11.04 7.12
CA LEU A 142 -2.93 -11.64 5.84
C LEU A 142 -2.87 -13.18 5.89
N LYS A 143 -1.84 -13.74 6.52
CA LYS A 143 -1.64 -15.18 6.69
C LYS A 143 -2.82 -15.82 7.44
N CYS A 144 -3.38 -15.16 8.45
CA CYS A 144 -4.60 -15.62 9.12
C CYS A 144 -5.76 -15.81 8.13
N ALA A 145 -6.01 -14.85 7.24
CA ALA A 145 -7.05 -14.94 6.23
C ALA A 145 -6.75 -16.01 5.16
N LEU A 146 -5.50 -16.07 4.66
CA LEU A 146 -5.07 -17.05 3.65
C LEU A 146 -5.12 -18.51 4.15
N ASN A 147 -4.86 -18.74 5.43
CA ASN A 147 -4.94 -20.06 6.05
C ASN A 147 -6.38 -20.58 6.18
N ARG A 148 -7.38 -19.70 6.09
CA ARG A 148 -8.81 -20.06 6.11
C ARG A 148 -9.41 -20.30 4.73
N MET A 149 -8.62 -20.16 3.66
CA MET A 149 -9.06 -20.52 2.30
C MET A 149 -9.07 -22.04 2.15
N ASP A 150 -10.16 -22.57 1.60
CA ASP A 150 -10.29 -23.99 1.28
C ASP A 150 -9.52 -24.36 0.00
N GLN A 151 -9.33 -23.38 -0.88
CA GLN A 151 -8.67 -23.56 -2.17
C GLN A 151 -7.15 -23.57 -2.03
N THR A 152 -6.50 -24.40 -2.85
CA THR A 152 -5.04 -24.48 -2.91
C THR A 152 -4.42 -23.27 -3.61
N GLU A 153 -5.10 -22.72 -4.62
CA GLU A 153 -4.68 -21.51 -5.33
C GLU A 153 -4.85 -20.27 -4.45
N LEU A 154 -3.79 -19.49 -4.35
CA LEU A 154 -3.76 -18.26 -3.57
C LEU A 154 -4.05 -17.04 -4.45
N PRO A 155 -4.70 -16.00 -3.89
CA PRO A 155 -4.90 -14.73 -4.59
C PRO A 155 -3.57 -14.13 -5.05
N ARG A 156 -3.62 -13.34 -6.11
CA ARG A 156 -2.44 -12.62 -6.61
C ARG A 156 -2.18 -11.43 -5.71
N ILE A 157 -0.98 -11.36 -5.16
CA ILE A 157 -0.57 -10.29 -4.25
C ILE A 157 0.53 -9.49 -4.93
N VAL A 158 0.36 -8.18 -5.03
CA VAL A 158 1.42 -7.27 -5.46
C VAL A 158 1.86 -6.45 -4.25
N TYR A 159 3.13 -6.60 -3.88
CA TYR A 159 3.72 -5.92 -2.74
C TYR A 159 4.63 -4.79 -3.20
N VAL A 160 4.22 -3.54 -2.96
CA VAL A 160 5.05 -2.37 -3.26
C VAL A 160 5.91 -1.96 -2.06
N TYR A 161 7.21 -1.86 -2.29
CA TYR A 161 8.18 -1.35 -1.32
C TYR A 161 8.86 -0.07 -1.84
N ARG A 162 9.48 0.69 -0.94
CA ARG A 162 10.12 1.97 -1.25
C ARG A 162 11.28 2.22 -0.32
N ASN A 163 12.28 2.97 -0.77
CA ASN A 163 13.39 3.40 0.09
C ASN A 163 12.85 3.97 1.42
N PRO A 164 13.29 3.42 2.58
CA PRO A 164 12.71 3.79 3.87
C PRO A 164 12.93 5.26 4.25
N LYS A 165 13.99 5.91 3.74
CA LYS A 165 14.25 7.34 3.98
C LYS A 165 13.21 8.21 3.26
N ASP A 166 12.85 7.87 2.02
CA ASP A 166 11.78 8.57 1.31
C ASP A 166 10.38 8.24 1.86
N ALA A 167 10.17 6.99 2.28
CA ALA A 167 8.94 6.56 2.92
C ALA A 167 8.69 7.34 4.23
N SER A 168 9.72 7.52 5.06
CA SER A 168 9.60 8.25 6.34
C SER A 168 9.23 9.72 6.14
N VAL A 169 9.85 10.41 5.17
CA VAL A 169 9.48 11.79 4.81
C VAL A 169 8.03 11.87 4.34
N SER A 170 7.61 10.92 3.50
CA SER A 170 6.23 10.86 3.01
C SER A 170 5.23 10.61 4.14
N MET A 171 5.60 9.75 5.11
CA MET A 171 4.79 9.45 6.28
C MET A 171 4.68 10.65 7.24
N PHE A 172 5.78 11.36 7.50
CA PHE A 172 5.75 12.58 8.31
C PHE A 172 4.73 13.61 7.78
N ASN A 173 4.82 13.90 6.49
CA ASN A 173 3.91 14.86 5.86
C ASN A 173 2.45 14.37 5.86
N PHE A 174 2.23 13.06 5.78
CA PHE A 174 0.89 12.45 5.88
C PHE A 174 0.32 12.56 7.29
N TYR A 175 1.12 12.23 8.31
CA TYR A 175 0.76 12.37 9.73
C TYR A 175 0.33 13.79 10.09
N ARG A 176 1.03 14.80 9.56
CA ARG A 176 0.67 16.21 9.80
C ARG A 176 -0.64 16.63 9.17
N ALA A 177 -1.13 15.90 8.16
CA ALA A 177 -2.19 16.36 7.28
C ALA A 177 -3.51 15.60 7.39
N ILE A 178 -3.50 14.37 7.91
CA ILE A 178 -4.68 13.52 7.94
C ILE A 178 -5.24 13.45 9.36
N ALA A 179 -6.49 13.90 9.52
CA ALA A 179 -7.16 13.95 10.82
C ALA A 179 -7.23 12.56 11.50
N GLU A 180 -7.49 11.51 10.73
CA GLU A 180 -7.57 10.12 11.20
C GLU A 180 -6.22 9.56 11.67
N CYS A 181 -5.11 10.14 11.20
CA CYS A 181 -3.78 9.84 11.69
C CYS A 181 -3.37 10.74 12.85
N GLY A 182 -4.30 11.57 13.36
CA GLY A 182 -4.06 12.65 14.32
C GLY A 182 -3.17 13.71 13.68
N PRO A 183 -3.64 14.94 13.39
CA PRO A 183 -2.82 15.93 12.70
C PRO A 183 -1.59 16.21 13.57
N TYR A 184 -0.49 15.54 13.21
CA TYR A 184 0.69 15.44 14.05
C TYR A 184 1.28 16.83 14.19
N LYS A 185 1.46 17.28 15.43
CA LYS A 185 1.95 18.63 15.72
C LYS A 185 3.44 18.68 16.02
N GLY A 186 4.08 17.53 16.14
CA GLY A 186 5.52 17.42 16.36
C GLY A 186 6.33 17.81 15.12
N ASP A 187 7.63 18.00 15.34
CA ASP A 187 8.56 18.36 14.28
C ASP A 187 9.16 17.14 13.58
N TRP A 188 10.03 17.38 12.61
CA TRP A 188 10.72 16.31 11.87
C TRP A 188 11.65 15.49 12.77
N ASN A 189 12.30 16.11 13.77
CA ASN A 189 13.25 15.40 14.64
C ASN A 189 12.55 14.41 15.55
N GLU A 190 11.41 14.81 16.12
CA GLU A 190 10.55 13.94 16.91
C GLU A 190 10.01 12.78 16.07
N PHE A 191 9.49 13.08 14.87
CA PHE A 191 8.99 12.05 13.97
C PHE A 191 10.08 11.10 13.50
N PHE A 192 11.27 11.62 13.17
CA PHE A 192 12.42 10.80 12.79
C PHE A 192 12.77 9.80 13.88
N GLN A 193 12.74 10.21 15.16
CA GLN A 193 12.97 9.28 16.26
C GLN A 193 11.86 8.23 16.37
N MET A 194 10.58 8.63 16.22
CA MET A 194 9.46 7.68 16.19
C MET A 194 9.62 6.63 15.07
N TRP A 195 10.12 7.05 13.91
CA TRP A 195 10.42 6.17 12.78
C TRP A 195 11.55 5.18 13.10
N ILE A 196 12.66 5.63 13.70
CA ILE A 196 13.77 4.77 14.14
C ILE A 196 13.31 3.76 15.20
N ASP A 197 12.46 4.20 16.13
CA ASP A 197 11.90 3.37 17.20
C ASP A 197 10.84 2.37 16.69
N GLY A 198 10.41 2.49 15.42
CA GLY A 198 9.39 1.64 14.81
C GLY A 198 7.97 1.90 15.33
N CYS A 199 7.75 3.07 15.92
CA CYS A 199 6.50 3.43 16.59
C CYS A 199 5.66 4.36 15.70
N ILE A 200 5.37 3.85 14.51
CA ILE A 200 4.59 4.47 13.43
C ILE A 200 3.42 3.53 13.08
N SER A 201 2.30 4.07 12.61
CA SER A 201 1.12 3.29 12.22
C SER A 201 1.52 2.32 11.12
N GLY A 202 1.12 1.06 11.28
CA GLY A 202 1.60 -0.05 10.45
C GLY A 202 2.92 -0.64 10.95
N GLY A 203 3.44 -0.20 12.10
CA GLY A 203 4.59 -0.79 12.79
C GLY A 203 5.97 -0.40 12.25
N ASP A 204 6.98 -1.13 12.72
CA ASP A 204 8.38 -0.94 12.31
C ASP A 204 8.57 -1.37 10.85
N TRP A 205 8.94 -0.42 10.01
CA TRP A 205 9.22 -0.66 8.59
C TRP A 205 10.19 -1.83 8.38
N ARG A 206 11.21 -1.97 9.23
CA ARG A 206 12.23 -3.02 9.11
C ARG A 206 11.62 -4.40 9.22
N ILE A 207 10.66 -4.58 10.11
CA ILE A 207 9.99 -5.85 10.35
C ILE A 207 8.98 -6.11 9.24
N VAL A 208 8.10 -5.13 8.99
CA VAL A 208 7.00 -5.32 8.03
C VAL A 208 7.51 -5.57 6.62
N VAL A 209 8.47 -4.77 6.13
CA VAL A 209 9.00 -4.96 4.78
C VAL A 209 9.77 -6.27 4.66
N ARG A 210 10.55 -6.63 5.68
CA ARG A 210 11.27 -7.90 5.73
C ARG A 210 10.34 -9.09 5.63
N ASP A 211 9.27 -9.11 6.43
CA ASP A 211 8.38 -10.26 6.47
C ASP A 211 7.66 -10.44 5.13
N TRP A 212 7.21 -9.35 4.50
CA TRP A 212 6.62 -9.40 3.16
C TRP A 212 7.61 -9.90 2.08
N LEU A 213 8.83 -9.36 2.04
CA LEU A 213 9.83 -9.76 1.05
C LEU A 213 10.36 -11.19 1.28
N LEU A 214 10.49 -11.60 2.55
CA LEU A 214 10.88 -12.95 2.91
C LEU A 214 9.88 -13.97 2.36
N GLN A 215 8.59 -13.67 2.48
CA GLN A 215 7.52 -14.58 2.05
C GLN A 215 7.32 -14.57 0.53
N ALA A 216 7.66 -13.47 -0.13
CA ALA A 216 7.77 -13.43 -1.58
C ALA A 216 8.92 -14.31 -2.10
N LYS A 217 10.06 -14.33 -1.39
CA LYS A 217 11.25 -15.10 -1.80
C LYS A 217 11.17 -16.58 -1.41
N ASN A 218 10.73 -16.85 -0.18
CA ASN A 218 10.75 -18.16 0.47
C ASN A 218 9.39 -18.41 1.13
N PRO A 219 8.40 -18.95 0.39
CA PRO A 219 7.05 -19.18 0.90
C PRO A 219 6.99 -20.39 1.84
N SER A 220 7.60 -20.30 3.01
CA SER A 220 7.59 -21.38 4.02
C SER A 220 6.29 -21.46 4.80
N ASP A 221 5.56 -20.35 4.88
CA ASP A 221 4.53 -20.16 5.90
C ASP A 221 3.12 -20.51 5.47
N ILE A 222 2.87 -20.59 4.16
CA ILE A 222 1.54 -20.88 3.60
C ILE A 222 1.68 -21.97 2.55
N ARG A 223 1.41 -23.22 2.95
CA ARG A 223 1.29 -24.38 2.04
C ARG A 223 2.44 -24.54 1.03
N GLY A 224 3.64 -24.03 1.33
CA GLY A 224 4.81 -24.08 0.43
C GLY A 224 4.70 -23.23 -0.85
N SER A 225 3.75 -22.29 -0.93
CA SER A 225 3.50 -21.47 -2.12
C SER A 225 3.06 -20.06 -1.73
N THR A 226 3.61 -19.04 -2.36
CA THR A 226 3.04 -17.68 -2.34
C THR A 226 2.91 -17.17 -3.76
N ASN A 227 1.90 -16.33 -3.97
CA ASN A 227 1.64 -15.67 -5.24
C ASN A 227 1.88 -14.17 -5.03
N ILE A 228 3.12 -13.81 -4.66
CA ILE A 228 3.50 -12.44 -4.31
C ILE A 228 4.51 -11.90 -5.34
N LEU A 229 4.17 -10.80 -5.99
CA LEU A 229 5.08 -10.01 -6.81
C LEU A 229 5.59 -8.80 -6.02
N PRO A 230 6.85 -8.79 -5.57
CA PRO A 230 7.47 -7.58 -5.03
C PRO A 230 7.80 -6.60 -6.16
N ILE A 231 7.54 -5.31 -5.94
CA ILE A 231 7.87 -4.25 -6.89
C ILE A 231 8.30 -2.98 -6.14
N SER A 232 9.41 -2.36 -6.55
CA SER A 232 9.83 -1.10 -5.91
C SER A 232 9.13 0.11 -6.52
N TYR A 233 8.84 1.10 -5.67
CA TYR A 233 8.44 2.44 -6.10
C TYR A 233 9.47 3.05 -7.05
N GLU A 234 10.75 2.84 -6.79
CA GLU A 234 11.85 3.35 -7.59
C GLU A 234 11.79 2.80 -9.02
N ARG A 235 11.44 1.52 -9.20
CA ARG A 235 11.25 0.92 -10.54
C ARG A 235 9.99 1.45 -11.20
N LEU A 236 8.87 1.54 -10.46
CA LEU A 236 7.63 2.12 -10.97
C LEU A 236 7.81 3.54 -11.52
N VAL A 237 8.77 4.30 -10.99
CA VAL A 237 9.09 5.67 -11.46
C VAL A 237 10.17 5.69 -12.54
N ARG A 238 11.23 4.88 -12.41
CA ARG A 238 12.39 4.91 -13.33
C ARG A 238 12.17 4.13 -14.63
N ASP A 239 11.44 3.01 -14.55
CA ASP A 239 11.13 2.14 -15.68
C ASP A 239 9.66 1.70 -15.65
N PRO A 240 8.71 2.66 -15.77
CA PRO A 240 7.29 2.37 -15.69
C PRO A 240 6.84 1.38 -16.79
N TRP A 241 7.48 1.42 -17.97
CA TRP A 241 7.15 0.52 -19.07
C TRP A 241 7.39 -0.95 -18.70
N LYS A 242 8.58 -1.29 -18.22
CA LYS A 242 8.89 -2.66 -17.78
C LYS A 242 7.97 -3.09 -16.63
N CYS A 243 7.73 -2.21 -15.66
CA CYS A 243 6.82 -2.51 -14.55
C CYS A 243 5.39 -2.81 -15.00
N VAL A 244 4.84 -2.08 -15.98
CA VAL A 244 3.50 -2.36 -16.52
C VAL A 244 3.47 -3.73 -17.20
N HIS A 245 4.52 -4.12 -17.92
CA HIS A 245 4.63 -5.46 -18.50
C HIS A 245 4.78 -6.57 -17.45
N ASP A 246 5.61 -6.37 -16.43
CA ASP A 246 5.79 -7.33 -15.33
C ASP A 246 4.47 -7.53 -14.56
N LEU A 247 3.76 -6.43 -14.25
CA LEU A 247 2.45 -6.47 -13.61
C LEU A 247 1.41 -7.17 -14.50
N HIS A 248 1.36 -6.86 -15.80
CA HIS A 248 0.46 -7.55 -16.72
C HIS A 248 0.75 -9.05 -16.79
N GLY A 249 2.01 -9.45 -16.97
CA GLY A 249 2.40 -10.87 -17.03
C GLY A 249 2.09 -11.61 -15.73
N PHE A 250 2.27 -10.94 -14.59
CA PHE A 250 1.90 -11.48 -13.29
C PHE A 250 0.39 -11.58 -13.11
N LEU A 251 -0.41 -10.61 -13.57
CA LEU A 251 -1.87 -10.55 -13.41
C LEU A 251 -2.63 -11.34 -14.49
N PHE A 252 -2.03 -11.58 -15.65
CA PHE A 252 -2.61 -12.27 -16.80
C PHE A 252 -1.56 -13.11 -17.56
N PRO A 253 -1.00 -14.19 -16.97
CA PRO A 253 0.15 -14.93 -17.51
C PRO A 253 -0.13 -15.59 -18.86
N ASN A 254 -1.41 -15.81 -19.19
CA ASN A 254 -1.83 -16.43 -20.44
C ASN A 254 -2.34 -15.41 -21.47
N ALA A 255 -2.27 -14.11 -21.18
CA ALA A 255 -2.72 -13.05 -22.07
C ALA A 255 -1.54 -12.28 -22.67
N ARG A 256 -1.79 -11.64 -23.82
CA ARG A 256 -0.87 -10.66 -24.41
C ARG A 256 -1.42 -9.27 -24.14
N MET A 257 -0.52 -8.31 -23.96
CA MET A 257 -0.87 -6.90 -23.86
C MET A 257 -0.53 -6.20 -25.16
N ASP A 258 -1.50 -5.45 -25.68
CA ASP A 258 -1.29 -4.55 -26.80
C ASP A 258 -0.34 -3.42 -26.40
N HIS A 259 0.58 -3.08 -27.30
CA HIS A 259 1.57 -2.01 -27.06
C HIS A 259 0.89 -0.68 -26.68
N LYS A 260 -0.27 -0.39 -27.28
CA LYS A 260 -1.02 0.83 -27.01
C LYS A 260 -1.54 0.90 -25.57
N VAL A 261 -1.92 -0.24 -24.98
CA VAL A 261 -2.36 -0.31 -23.60
C VAL A 261 -1.22 0.06 -22.66
N ALA A 262 -0.03 -0.52 -22.86
CA ALA A 262 1.15 -0.18 -22.06
C ALA A 262 1.50 1.32 -22.15
N GLU A 263 1.51 1.89 -23.37
CA GLU A 263 1.78 3.31 -23.60
C GLU A 263 0.81 4.22 -22.83
N VAL A 264 -0.49 3.92 -22.91
CA VAL A 264 -1.52 4.72 -22.25
C VAL A 264 -1.45 4.57 -20.73
N ILE A 265 -1.19 3.37 -20.21
CA ILE A 265 -1.05 3.17 -18.77
C ILE A 265 0.13 3.96 -18.22
N VAL A 266 1.30 3.91 -18.88
CA VAL A 266 2.48 4.69 -18.46
C VAL A 266 2.19 6.19 -18.47
N GLU A 267 1.50 6.69 -19.49
CA GLU A 267 1.14 8.11 -19.59
C GLU A 267 0.15 8.54 -18.49
N ARG A 268 -0.94 7.78 -18.32
CA ARG A 268 -2.03 8.09 -17.39
C ARG A 268 -1.65 7.96 -15.93
N THR A 269 -0.69 7.08 -15.64
CA THR A 269 -0.17 6.87 -14.28
C THR A 269 1.08 7.70 -13.96
N SER A 270 1.45 8.61 -14.87
CA SER A 270 2.47 9.62 -14.55
C SER A 270 2.03 10.50 -13.38
N PHE A 271 3.00 10.96 -12.59
CA PHE A 271 2.73 11.73 -11.37
C PHE A 271 1.84 12.96 -11.63
N ASN A 272 2.10 13.71 -12.70
CA ASN A 272 1.33 14.91 -13.02
C ASN A 272 -0.12 14.57 -13.38
N ARG A 273 -0.35 13.52 -14.18
CA ARG A 273 -1.71 13.07 -14.54
C ARG A 273 -2.51 12.65 -13.31
N MET A 274 -1.92 11.82 -12.46
CA MET A 274 -2.58 11.40 -11.23
C MET A 274 -2.79 12.56 -10.26
N ARG A 275 -1.85 13.51 -10.17
CA ARG A 275 -2.00 14.71 -9.33
C ARG A 275 -3.20 15.57 -9.75
N GLU A 276 -3.46 15.67 -11.04
CA GLU A 276 -4.58 16.44 -11.60
C GLU A 276 -5.91 15.65 -11.59
N ASN A 277 -5.85 14.32 -11.56
CA ASN A 277 -7.04 13.48 -11.51
C ASN A 277 -7.63 13.43 -10.08
N LYS A 278 -8.80 14.09 -9.92
CA LYS A 278 -9.59 14.12 -8.67
C LYS A 278 -9.99 12.73 -8.16
N MET A 279 -10.03 11.73 -9.03
CA MET A 279 -10.31 10.34 -8.65
C MET A 279 -9.11 9.62 -8.04
N THR A 280 -7.91 10.19 -8.09
CA THR A 280 -6.70 9.55 -7.51
C THR A 280 -5.95 10.43 -6.51
N ASN A 281 -6.17 11.74 -6.54
CA ASN A 281 -5.42 12.71 -5.74
C ASN A 281 -5.98 12.93 -4.33
N TYR A 282 -7.10 12.30 -3.98
CA TYR A 282 -7.78 12.38 -2.67
C TYR A 282 -8.25 13.79 -2.26
N GLU A 283 -8.27 14.79 -3.15
CA GLU A 283 -8.73 16.16 -2.81
C GLU A 283 -10.23 16.22 -2.50
N ASN A 284 -10.98 15.18 -2.87
CA ASN A 284 -12.40 15.03 -2.58
C ASN A 284 -12.70 14.34 -1.23
N VAL A 285 -11.66 13.96 -0.47
CA VAL A 285 -11.80 13.30 0.84
C VAL A 285 -11.76 14.33 1.97
N ALA A 286 -12.72 14.23 2.90
CA ALA A 286 -12.77 15.08 4.09
C ALA A 286 -11.68 14.73 5.11
N GLY A 287 -11.40 15.65 6.04
CA GLY A 287 -10.42 15.40 7.11
C GLY A 287 -8.95 15.50 6.67
N ILE A 288 -8.70 16.13 5.51
CA ILE A 288 -7.36 16.45 5.01
C ILE A 288 -7.10 17.95 5.18
N GLU A 289 -5.95 18.31 5.73
CA GLU A 289 -5.50 19.70 5.86
C GLU A 289 -5.51 20.42 4.49
N PRO A 290 -6.17 21.59 4.33
CA PRO A 290 -6.37 22.23 3.02
C PRO A 290 -5.08 22.57 2.24
N SER A 291 -4.01 22.84 2.97
CA SER A 291 -2.69 23.17 2.41
C SER A 291 -1.90 21.94 1.98
N PHE A 292 -2.32 20.75 2.40
CA PHE A 292 -1.69 19.49 2.02
C PHE A 292 -2.18 19.03 0.65
N ARG A 293 -1.29 18.35 -0.06
CA ARG A 293 -1.60 17.62 -1.28
C ARG A 293 -1.10 16.19 -1.12
N PHE A 294 -2.01 15.23 -1.23
CA PHE A 294 -1.67 13.81 -1.11
C PHE A 294 -0.59 13.42 -2.15
N MET A 295 -0.77 13.87 -3.39
CA MET A 295 0.23 13.81 -4.45
C MET A 295 1.27 14.94 -4.26
N ARG A 296 2.18 14.77 -3.29
CA ARG A 296 3.09 15.83 -2.81
C ARG A 296 4.23 16.16 -3.78
N SER A 297 5.15 15.22 -4.02
CA SER A 297 6.33 15.44 -4.88
C SER A 297 6.56 14.36 -5.92
N GLY A 298 6.22 13.09 -5.62
CA GLY A 298 6.41 11.98 -6.55
C GLY A 298 7.88 11.69 -6.91
N LYS A 299 8.83 12.18 -6.10
CA LYS A 299 10.27 12.07 -6.37
C LYS A 299 10.94 10.96 -5.56
N ILE A 300 12.01 10.43 -6.13
CA ILE A 300 12.99 9.57 -5.46
C ILE A 300 14.10 10.47 -4.90
N GLY A 301 14.54 10.22 -3.67
CA GLY A 301 15.64 10.94 -3.02
C GLY A 301 15.25 12.26 -2.38
N ASP A 302 13.95 12.51 -2.14
CA ASP A 302 13.50 13.73 -1.45
C ASP A 302 13.99 13.76 -0.01
N TRP A 303 14.28 12.61 0.60
CA TRP A 303 14.89 12.50 1.92
C TRP A 303 16.16 13.35 2.11
N LYS A 304 16.91 13.62 1.03
CA LYS A 304 18.11 14.47 1.06
C LYS A 304 17.81 15.92 1.44
N ASN A 305 16.57 16.37 1.29
CA ASN A 305 16.11 17.70 1.69
C ASN A 305 15.62 17.76 3.15
N TRP A 306 15.55 16.61 3.83
CA TRP A 306 14.96 16.49 5.18
C TRP A 306 15.96 16.00 6.21
N PHE A 307 16.80 15.03 5.85
CA PHE A 307 17.76 14.43 6.76
C PHE A 307 18.93 15.38 6.96
N THR A 308 19.27 15.63 8.23
CA THR A 308 20.61 16.15 8.56
C THR A 308 21.66 15.07 8.33
N VAL A 309 22.94 15.46 8.23
CA VAL A 309 24.06 14.50 8.12
C VAL A 309 24.03 13.51 9.29
N ALA A 310 23.85 14.00 10.53
CA ALA A 310 23.79 13.16 11.72
C ALA A 310 22.59 12.20 11.71
N GLN A 311 21.41 12.63 11.25
CA GLN A 311 20.25 11.75 11.09
C GLN A 311 20.50 10.66 10.05
N ASN A 312 21.15 11.01 8.94
CA ASN A 312 21.50 10.04 7.91
C ASN A 312 22.51 9.00 8.42
N GLU A 313 23.53 9.42 9.18
CA GLU A 313 24.50 8.52 9.82
C GLU A 313 23.83 7.58 10.83
N GLN A 314 22.97 8.12 11.70
CA GLN A 314 22.18 7.30 12.64
C GLN A 314 21.30 6.31 11.89
N PHE A 315 20.56 6.76 10.88
CA PHE A 315 19.70 5.91 10.08
C PHE A 315 20.50 4.77 9.44
N THR A 316 21.60 5.08 8.76
CA THR A 316 22.45 4.09 8.10
C THR A 316 22.91 3.03 9.10
N LYS A 317 23.36 3.43 10.30
CA LYS A 317 23.77 2.49 11.34
C LYS A 317 22.62 1.59 11.82
N GLU A 318 21.44 2.16 12.07
CA GLU A 318 20.28 1.43 12.60
C GLU A 318 19.60 0.51 11.57
N TYR A 319 19.79 0.79 10.28
CA TYR A 319 19.16 0.06 9.17
C TYR A 319 20.14 -0.87 8.42
N GLU A 320 21.45 -0.78 8.64
CA GLU A 320 22.47 -1.51 7.88
C GLU A 320 22.18 -3.01 7.74
N SER A 321 21.98 -3.70 8.85
CA SER A 321 21.71 -5.15 8.85
C SER A 321 20.40 -5.48 8.13
N THR A 322 19.35 -4.67 8.33
CA THR A 322 18.06 -4.89 7.68
C THR A 322 18.19 -4.68 6.18
N LEU A 323 18.76 -3.57 5.72
CA LEU A 323 18.88 -3.28 4.29
C LEU A 323 19.74 -4.32 3.59
N LYS A 324 20.79 -4.82 4.23
CA LYS A 324 21.58 -5.93 3.72
C LYS A 324 20.73 -7.18 3.52
N GLU A 325 19.98 -7.60 4.55
CA GLU A 325 19.07 -8.76 4.45
C GLU A 325 18.02 -8.55 3.35
N LEU A 326 17.38 -7.38 3.29
CA LEU A 326 16.38 -7.09 2.26
C LEU A 326 16.95 -7.17 0.84
N ASN A 327 18.17 -6.65 0.63
CA ASN A 327 18.85 -6.71 -0.66
C ASN A 327 19.17 -8.16 -1.07
N GLU A 328 19.41 -9.07 -0.12
CA GLU A 328 19.60 -10.50 -0.39
C GLU A 328 18.29 -11.23 -0.75
N LEU A 329 17.14 -10.70 -0.30
CA LEU A 329 15.81 -11.24 -0.62
C LEU A 329 15.33 -10.84 -2.03
N LEU A 330 15.79 -9.71 -2.54
CA LEU A 330 15.42 -9.18 -3.86
C LEU A 330 16.16 -9.88 -5.00
N ALA A 331 15.60 -9.86 -6.20
CA ALA A 331 16.29 -10.37 -7.39
C ALA A 331 17.43 -9.41 -7.80
N PRO A 332 18.51 -9.89 -8.46
CA PRO A 332 19.66 -9.05 -8.80
C PRO A 332 19.36 -7.85 -9.70
N ASP A 333 18.25 -7.88 -10.46
CA ASP A 333 17.80 -6.80 -11.33
C ASP A 333 16.78 -5.85 -10.67
N GLU A 334 16.40 -6.11 -9.42
CA GLU A 334 15.61 -5.19 -8.62
C GLU A 334 16.45 -4.00 -8.16
N ILE A 335 15.80 -2.86 -7.97
CA ILE A 335 16.46 -1.71 -7.35
C ILE A 335 16.65 -2.03 -5.86
N ILE A 336 17.91 -2.23 -5.49
CA ILE A 336 18.34 -2.45 -4.12
C ILE A 336 18.18 -1.17 -3.29
N PHE A 337 18.00 -1.35 -1.98
CA PHE A 337 18.06 -0.25 -1.03
C PHE A 337 19.51 0.24 -0.90
N GLU A 338 19.71 1.53 -1.18
CA GLU A 338 20.97 2.28 -0.98
C GLU A 338 21.03 2.99 0.37
#